data_AF-A0A4R8KNR0-F1
#
_entry.id   AF-A0A4R8KNR0-F1
#
_cell.length_a   1.000
_cell.length_b   1.000
_cell.length_c   1.000
_cell.angle_alpha   90.00
_cell.angle_beta   90.00
_cell.angle_gamma   90.00
#
_symmetry.space_group_name_H-M   'P 1'
#
loop_
_entity.id
_entity.type
_entity.pdbx_description
1 polymer ?
#
loop_
_entity_poly.entity_id
_entity_poly.type
_entity_poly.pdbx_seq_one_letter_code
_entity_poly.pdbx_strand_id
1 'polypeptide(L)'
;MTLLMQIWTQRKVTISRTLDGRVLENEGVGASAATLLMRGRSILIGRTKNCEANQIMNNLDADDFRAELSTALRKCGLTDEQPVDKKELLEKIQRTFVAGDPRAWWLSFKIKPAVLHCEDNNGYLRISELAPTSTKNVWFVVDESNEEKFVFDVPVQAIAEIIKECRYFEYYVVAHDLSWLIAENDHGDLLFVTELQ
;
A
#
# COMPACT_ATOMS: atom_id res chain seq x y z
N MET A 1 -22.45 -23.16 37.16
CA MET A 1 -21.04 -23.56 37.32
C MET A 1 -20.79 -24.73 36.40
N THR A 2 -20.26 -24.48 35.19
CA THR A 2 -19.80 -25.55 34.30
C THR A 2 -18.55 -25.05 33.59
N LEU A 3 -17.45 -25.72 33.92
CA LEU A 3 -16.08 -25.49 33.50
C LEU A 3 -15.92 -26.03 32.07
N LEU A 4 -15.41 -25.23 31.13
CA LEU A 4 -14.95 -25.75 29.83
C LEU A 4 -13.47 -25.39 29.64
N MET A 5 -12.67 -26.46 29.72
CA MET A 5 -11.23 -26.56 29.53
C MET A 5 -10.82 -26.10 28.13
N GLN A 6 -9.81 -25.23 28.07
CA GLN A 6 -9.08 -24.90 26.86
C GLN A 6 -8.17 -26.07 26.47
N ILE A 7 -8.20 -26.48 25.20
CA ILE A 7 -7.22 -27.40 24.61
C ILE A 7 -6.30 -26.57 23.71
N TRP A 8 -5.07 -26.40 24.16
CA TRP A 8 -3.94 -25.88 23.38
C TRP A 8 -3.43 -26.97 22.44
N THR A 9 -3.29 -26.67 21.14
CA THR A 9 -2.52 -27.52 20.21
C THR A 9 -1.41 -26.69 19.58
N GLN A 10 -0.19 -26.90 20.06
CA GLN A 10 1.04 -26.44 19.42
C GLN A 10 1.42 -27.40 18.30
N ARG A 11 1.65 -26.92 17.06
CA ARG A 11 2.40 -27.68 16.06
C ARG A 11 3.47 -26.83 15.39
N LYS A 12 4.65 -27.46 15.33
CA LYS A 12 5.98 -26.95 15.01
C LYS A 12 6.09 -26.51 13.55
N VAL A 13 6.72 -25.36 13.32
CA VAL A 13 7.24 -24.97 12.01
C VAL A 13 8.68 -25.49 11.87
N THR A 14 8.92 -26.28 10.83
CA THR A 14 10.24 -26.84 10.48
C THR A 14 10.97 -25.84 9.58
N ILE A 15 12.15 -25.41 10.00
CA ILE A 15 13.07 -24.57 9.21
C ILE A 15 14.02 -25.48 8.44
N SER A 16 14.12 -25.29 7.13
CA SER A 16 15.16 -25.91 6.29
C SER A 16 15.97 -24.81 5.58
N ARG A 17 17.28 -24.79 5.81
CA ARG A 17 18.28 -23.93 5.14
C ARG A 17 19.29 -24.83 4.40
N THR A 18 19.63 -24.46 3.16
CA THR A 18 20.95 -24.63 2.47
C THR A 18 20.83 -23.90 1.12
N LEU A 19 21.55 -22.82 0.78
CA LEU A 19 22.98 -22.62 0.47
C LEU A 19 23.51 -23.37 -0.76
N ASP A 20 23.82 -22.57 -1.80
CA ASP A 20 24.78 -22.71 -2.90
C ASP A 20 24.73 -23.90 -3.88
N GLY A 21 24.77 -23.55 -5.18
CA GLY A 21 25.03 -24.48 -6.27
C GLY A 21 25.30 -23.76 -7.61
N ARG A 22 26.55 -23.34 -7.86
CA ARG A 22 27.08 -22.99 -9.20
C ARG A 22 27.60 -24.24 -9.90
N VAL A 23 27.44 -24.32 -11.24
CA VAL A 23 28.32 -25.01 -12.23
C VAL A 23 28.09 -24.28 -13.59
N LEU A 24 29.06 -23.52 -14.15
CA LEU A 24 30.09 -23.83 -15.19
C LEU A 24 29.51 -24.29 -16.55
N GLU A 25 29.54 -23.43 -17.58
CA GLU A 25 30.53 -23.33 -18.70
C GLU A 25 30.27 -24.27 -19.89
N ASN A 26 30.17 -23.71 -21.10
CA ASN A 26 31.14 -23.96 -22.20
C ASN A 26 30.80 -23.21 -23.52
N GLU A 27 31.86 -22.57 -24.05
CA GLU A 27 32.38 -22.41 -25.43
C GLU A 27 31.43 -22.51 -26.67
N GLY A 28 31.61 -21.79 -27.79
CA GLY A 28 32.68 -20.90 -28.27
C GLY A 28 32.58 -20.68 -29.80
N VAL A 29 33.43 -19.77 -30.30
CA VAL A 29 34.00 -19.64 -31.67
C VAL A 29 33.20 -18.94 -32.79
N GLY A 30 33.84 -17.95 -33.42
CA GLY A 30 33.61 -17.55 -34.82
C GLY A 30 34.01 -16.11 -35.17
N ALA A 31 35.22 -15.92 -35.69
CA ALA A 31 35.78 -14.64 -36.15
C ALA A 31 35.09 -14.06 -37.40
N SER A 32 35.13 -12.73 -37.57
CA SER A 32 35.73 -12.08 -38.76
C SER A 32 35.54 -10.56 -38.72
N ALA A 33 36.66 -9.84 -38.78
CA ALA A 33 36.72 -8.40 -39.00
C ALA A 33 36.53 -8.11 -40.49
N ALA A 34 35.43 -7.46 -40.85
CA ALA A 34 35.24 -6.86 -42.16
C ALA A 34 34.83 -5.40 -41.98
N THR A 35 35.80 -4.52 -42.14
CA THR A 35 35.62 -3.07 -42.31
C THR A 35 34.87 -2.84 -43.62
N LEU A 36 33.62 -2.36 -43.57
CA LEU A 36 32.97 -1.77 -44.73
C LEU A 36 32.26 -0.47 -44.38
N LEU A 37 32.75 0.59 -45.00
CA LEU A 37 32.24 1.95 -44.98
C LEU A 37 30.85 2.00 -45.64
N MET A 38 29.84 2.49 -44.93
CA MET A 38 28.58 2.94 -45.55
C MET A 38 28.16 4.28 -44.92
N ARG A 39 28.20 5.34 -45.73
CA ARG A 39 27.51 6.60 -45.46
C ARG A 39 26.01 6.34 -45.57
N GLY A 40 25.24 6.70 -44.54
CA GLY A 40 23.78 6.67 -44.56
C GLY A 40 23.23 7.59 -43.46
N ARG A 41 22.23 8.40 -43.83
CA ARG A 41 21.79 9.60 -43.12
C ARG A 41 21.00 9.30 -41.84
N SER A 42 21.11 10.27 -40.91
CA SER A 42 20.15 10.69 -39.89
C SER A 42 19.04 9.72 -39.49
N ILE A 43 19.13 9.20 -38.27
CA ILE A 43 17.95 8.87 -37.47
C ILE A 43 18.21 9.33 -36.02
N LEU A 44 17.86 10.59 -35.74
CA LEU A 44 17.50 11.04 -34.40
C LEU A 44 16.14 10.41 -34.08
N ILE A 45 16.12 9.18 -33.56
CA ILE A 45 14.91 8.65 -32.93
C ILE A 45 14.83 9.28 -31.54
N GLY A 46 13.78 10.10 -31.41
CA GLY A 46 13.52 10.96 -30.27
C GLY A 46 13.45 10.19 -28.96
N ARG A 47 14.28 10.62 -28.01
CA ARG A 47 14.21 10.27 -26.59
C ARG A 47 13.13 11.05 -25.84
N THR A 48 12.26 11.77 -26.55
CA THR A 48 11.25 12.67 -25.99
C THR A 48 9.84 12.06 -25.92
N LYS A 49 9.55 10.96 -26.64
CA LYS A 49 8.20 10.35 -26.61
C LYS A 49 7.94 9.42 -25.42
N ASN A 50 8.98 8.89 -24.77
CA ASN A 50 8.78 7.97 -23.63
C ASN A 50 8.33 8.69 -22.35
N CYS A 51 8.79 9.92 -22.10
CA CYS A 51 8.36 10.65 -20.90
C CYS A 51 6.90 11.11 -21.01
N GLU A 52 6.52 11.67 -22.16
CA GLU A 52 5.13 12.11 -22.41
C GLU A 52 4.17 10.92 -22.45
N ALA A 53 4.53 9.80 -23.11
CA ALA A 53 3.69 8.62 -23.12
C ALA A 53 3.55 7.98 -21.73
N ASN A 54 4.62 7.89 -20.94
CA ASN A 54 4.53 7.40 -19.56
C ASN A 54 3.69 8.32 -18.69
N GLN A 55 3.82 9.64 -18.85
CA GLN A 55 3.02 10.60 -18.10
C GLN A 55 1.54 10.55 -18.50
N ILE A 56 1.23 10.37 -19.79
CA ILE A 56 -0.14 10.19 -20.28
C ILE A 56 -0.74 8.86 -19.79
N MET A 57 0.03 7.76 -19.83
CA MET A 57 -0.43 6.44 -19.34
C MET A 57 -0.65 6.44 -17.83
N ASN A 58 0.23 7.08 -17.05
CA ASN A 58 0.07 7.21 -15.60
C ASN A 58 -1.16 8.04 -15.23
N ASN A 59 -1.38 9.17 -15.92
CA ASN A 59 -2.56 10.00 -15.68
C ASN A 59 -3.88 9.27 -16.04
N LEU A 60 -3.87 8.42 -17.07
CA LEU A 60 -5.03 7.60 -17.44
C LEU A 60 -5.34 6.54 -16.38
N ASP A 61 -4.31 5.96 -15.75
CA ASP A 61 -4.46 4.93 -14.71
C ASP A 61 -4.93 5.52 -13.37
N ALA A 62 -4.39 6.68 -12.99
CA ALA A 62 -4.78 7.41 -11.78
C ALA A 62 -6.22 7.97 -11.88
N ASP A 63 -6.62 8.46 -13.06
CA ASP A 63 -8.00 8.89 -13.31
C ASP A 63 -8.99 7.70 -13.23
N ASP A 64 -8.56 6.50 -13.68
CA ASP A 64 -9.34 5.28 -13.58
C ASP A 64 -9.48 4.82 -12.11
N PHE A 65 -8.40 4.87 -11.32
CA PHE A 65 -8.44 4.52 -9.90
C PHE A 65 -9.32 5.48 -9.10
N ARG A 66 -9.24 6.78 -9.35
CA ARG A 66 -10.10 7.76 -8.68
C ARG A 66 -11.59 7.51 -8.97
N ALA A 67 -11.94 7.15 -10.21
CA ALA A 67 -13.31 6.83 -10.58
C ALA A 67 -13.80 5.52 -9.91
N GLU A 68 -12.91 4.52 -9.83
CA GLU A 68 -13.14 3.27 -9.12
C GLU A 68 -13.42 3.52 -7.62
N LEU A 69 -12.56 4.30 -6.96
CA LEU A 69 -12.72 4.67 -5.55
C LEU A 69 -13.99 5.47 -5.29
N SER A 70 -14.33 6.43 -6.16
CA SER A 70 -15.61 7.16 -6.10
C SER A 70 -16.81 6.21 -6.21
N THR A 71 -16.73 5.20 -7.08
CA THR A 71 -17.79 4.20 -7.24
C THR A 71 -17.93 3.34 -5.97
N ALA A 72 -16.83 2.91 -5.36
CA ALA A 72 -16.83 2.14 -4.12
C ALA A 72 -17.45 2.93 -2.95
N LEU A 73 -17.08 4.21 -2.80
CA LEU A 73 -17.66 5.11 -1.80
C LEU A 73 -19.18 5.27 -1.99
N ARG A 74 -19.63 5.51 -3.22
CA ARG A 74 -21.05 5.67 -3.55
C ARG A 74 -21.86 4.40 -3.29
N LYS A 75 -21.30 3.21 -3.54
CA LYS A 75 -21.95 1.92 -3.19
C LYS A 75 -22.20 1.80 -1.68
N CYS A 76 -21.35 2.40 -0.86
CA CYS A 76 -21.51 2.48 0.59
C CYS A 76 -22.44 3.63 1.04
N GLY A 77 -23.00 4.41 0.11
CA GLY A 77 -23.81 5.59 0.42
C GLY A 77 -23.01 6.79 0.93
N LEU A 78 -21.71 6.84 0.62
CA LEU A 78 -20.78 7.89 1.05
C LEU A 78 -20.50 8.89 -0.08
N THR A 79 -20.00 10.06 0.28
CA THR A 79 -19.52 11.07 -0.67
C THR A 79 -18.06 10.81 -1.03
N ASP A 80 -17.65 11.25 -2.21
CA ASP A 80 -16.26 11.27 -2.69
C ASP A 80 -15.60 12.65 -2.48
N GLU A 81 -16.17 13.46 -1.61
CA GLU A 81 -15.65 14.78 -1.26
C GLU A 81 -14.43 14.64 -0.34
N GLN A 82 -13.33 15.27 -0.73
CA GLN A 82 -12.14 15.35 0.10
C GLN A 82 -12.20 16.59 1.02
N PRO A 83 -11.59 16.54 2.21
CA PRO A 83 -11.48 17.70 3.08
C PRO A 83 -10.82 18.90 2.38
N VAL A 84 -11.34 20.11 2.63
CA VAL A 84 -10.80 21.35 2.04
C VAL A 84 -9.34 21.56 2.43
N ASP A 85 -8.98 21.17 3.64
CA ASP A 85 -7.66 21.24 4.26
C ASP A 85 -6.85 19.94 4.13
N LYS A 86 -7.17 19.08 3.14
CA LYS A 86 -6.53 17.78 2.92
C LYS A 86 -5.01 17.81 3.09
N LYS A 87 -4.34 18.79 2.48
CA LYS A 87 -2.88 18.89 2.53
C LYS A 87 -2.38 19.07 3.96
N GLU A 88 -2.98 19.99 4.71
CA GLU A 88 -2.62 20.24 6.12
C GLU A 88 -2.93 19.01 6.98
N LEU A 89 -4.06 18.35 6.73
CA LEU A 89 -4.44 17.11 7.41
C LEU A 89 -3.41 15.99 7.17
N LEU A 90 -3.01 15.74 5.92
CA LEU A 90 -2.00 14.74 5.58
C LEU A 90 -0.64 15.05 6.22
N GLU A 91 -0.21 16.30 6.16
CA GLU A 91 1.03 16.75 6.81
C GLU A 91 0.96 16.56 8.33
N LYS A 92 -0.22 16.80 8.94
CA LYS A 92 -0.44 16.58 10.37
C LYS A 92 -0.39 15.09 10.72
N ILE A 93 -1.06 14.22 9.97
CA ILE A 93 -1.03 12.77 10.17
C ILE A 93 0.40 12.24 10.05
N GLN A 94 1.11 12.58 8.96
CA GLN A 94 2.50 12.16 8.75
C GLN A 94 3.39 12.65 9.90
N ARG A 95 3.26 13.92 10.30
CA ARG A 95 4.02 14.47 11.42
C ARG A 95 3.68 13.79 12.74
N THR A 96 2.47 13.31 12.97
CA THR A 96 2.12 12.60 14.21
C THR A 96 2.72 11.19 14.23
N PHE A 97 2.55 10.42 13.16
CA PHE A 97 2.83 8.97 13.19
C PHE A 97 4.11 8.52 12.51
N VAL A 98 4.68 9.32 11.60
CA VAL A 98 5.70 8.86 10.64
C VAL A 98 7.02 9.64 10.80
N ALA A 99 8.14 8.91 10.80
CA ALA A 99 9.47 9.47 10.83
C ALA A 99 10.00 9.69 9.41
N GLY A 100 10.47 10.91 9.13
CA GLY A 100 11.01 11.26 7.82
C GLY A 100 9.96 11.25 6.70
N ASP A 101 10.39 10.83 5.51
CA ASP A 101 9.57 10.81 4.30
C ASP A 101 9.71 9.46 3.57
N PRO A 102 9.18 8.38 4.17
CA PRO A 102 9.27 7.06 3.57
C PRO A 102 8.29 6.91 2.41
N ARG A 103 8.58 5.99 1.49
CA ARG A 103 7.69 5.65 0.37
C ARG A 103 6.28 5.25 0.85
N ALA A 104 6.17 4.36 1.84
CA ALA A 104 4.95 4.21 2.61
C ALA A 104 5.20 4.58 4.05
N TRP A 105 4.17 5.13 4.68
CA TRP A 105 4.21 5.49 6.08
C TRP A 105 4.47 4.29 6.99
N TRP A 106 3.95 3.10 6.63
CA TRP A 106 4.16 1.88 7.42
C TRP A 106 5.61 1.42 7.50
N LEU A 107 6.50 1.91 6.64
CA LEU A 107 7.94 1.62 6.68
C LEU A 107 8.67 2.37 7.80
N SER A 108 8.09 3.45 8.34
CA SER A 108 8.80 4.32 9.28
C SER A 108 7.87 4.96 10.31
N PHE A 109 7.10 4.16 11.05
CA PHE A 109 6.36 4.69 12.19
C PHE A 109 7.29 5.16 13.32
N LYS A 110 6.98 6.30 13.93
CA LYS A 110 7.72 6.86 15.08
C LYS A 110 7.64 5.97 16.31
N ILE A 111 6.51 5.29 16.46
CA ILE A 111 6.21 4.35 17.55
C ILE A 111 6.11 2.96 16.95
N LYS A 112 6.67 1.96 17.64
CA LYS A 112 6.58 0.57 17.21
C LYS A 112 5.12 0.12 17.20
N PRO A 113 4.57 -0.34 16.06
CA PRO A 113 3.18 -0.80 16.01
C PRO A 113 2.98 -2.11 16.78
N ALA A 114 1.79 -2.28 17.33
CA ALA A 114 1.26 -3.61 17.63
C ALA A 114 0.89 -4.27 16.30
N VAL A 115 1.26 -5.54 16.13
CA VAL A 115 1.06 -6.28 14.88
C VAL A 115 0.00 -7.36 15.10
N LEU A 116 -1.03 -7.34 14.27
CA LEU A 116 -1.98 -8.44 14.15
C LEU A 116 -1.65 -9.19 12.87
N HIS A 117 -1.20 -10.43 13.04
CA HIS A 117 -0.93 -11.31 11.91
C HIS A 117 -2.24 -11.77 11.28
N CYS A 118 -2.35 -11.58 9.97
CA CYS A 118 -3.51 -11.99 9.19
C CYS A 118 -3.08 -13.00 8.14
N GLU A 119 -3.91 -14.03 7.95
CA GLU A 119 -3.72 -15.02 6.90
C GLU A 119 -4.47 -14.58 5.63
N ASP A 120 -4.04 -15.04 4.47
CA ASP A 120 -4.79 -14.92 3.20
C ASP A 120 -5.12 -13.48 2.73
N ASN A 121 -4.29 -12.49 3.08
CA ASN A 121 -4.46 -11.07 2.66
C ASN A 121 -5.86 -10.51 2.99
N ASN A 122 -6.44 -10.92 4.11
CA ASN A 122 -7.78 -10.51 4.54
C ASN A 122 -7.76 -9.49 5.69
N GLY A 123 -6.60 -8.87 5.95
CA GLY A 123 -6.41 -7.93 7.05
C GLY A 123 -7.46 -6.82 7.06
N TYR A 124 -7.78 -6.27 5.90
CA TYR A 124 -8.81 -5.23 5.76
C TYR A 124 -10.19 -5.59 6.34
N LEU A 125 -10.58 -6.88 6.38
CA LEU A 125 -11.84 -7.32 6.99
C LEU A 125 -11.87 -7.14 8.51
N ARG A 126 -10.69 -7.08 9.14
CA ARG A 126 -10.49 -7.03 10.59
C ARG A 126 -10.33 -5.60 11.13
N ILE A 127 -10.29 -4.58 10.26
CA ILE A 127 -10.08 -3.17 10.63
C ILE A 127 -11.09 -2.71 11.70
N SER A 128 -12.37 -3.00 11.50
CA SER A 128 -13.43 -2.56 12.43
C SER A 128 -13.36 -3.23 13.80
N GLU A 129 -12.73 -4.40 13.90
CA GLU A 129 -12.50 -5.11 15.17
C GLU A 129 -11.25 -4.60 15.90
N LEU A 130 -10.28 -4.09 15.16
CA LEU A 130 -9.04 -3.54 15.70
C LEU A 130 -9.20 -2.08 16.18
N ALA A 131 -10.05 -1.31 15.49
CA ALA A 131 -10.36 0.06 15.88
C ALA A 131 -11.09 0.10 17.25
N PRO A 132 -10.83 1.12 18.10
CA PRO A 132 -11.56 1.27 19.35
C PRO A 132 -13.07 1.35 19.13
N THR A 133 -13.86 0.63 19.94
CA THR A 133 -15.32 0.48 19.77
C THR A 133 -16.12 1.79 19.86
N SER A 134 -15.55 2.83 20.47
CA SER A 134 -16.14 4.18 20.51
C SER A 134 -16.00 4.95 19.20
N THR A 135 -15.13 4.48 18.30
CA THR A 135 -14.86 5.12 17.01
C THR A 135 -16.02 4.87 16.06
N LYS A 136 -16.63 5.95 15.58
CA LYS A 136 -17.65 5.89 14.53
C LYS A 136 -17.03 6.19 13.17
N ASN A 137 -16.39 7.35 13.08
CA ASN A 137 -15.80 7.88 11.87
C ASN A 137 -14.29 8.06 12.01
N VAL A 138 -13.61 7.99 10.87
CA VAL A 138 -12.15 8.03 10.75
C VAL A 138 -11.76 8.72 9.45
N TRP A 139 -10.53 9.23 9.43
CA TRP A 139 -9.88 9.60 8.19
C TRP A 139 -9.39 8.32 7.50
N PHE A 140 -9.98 8.02 6.36
CA PHE A 140 -9.51 6.96 5.47
C PHE A 140 -8.61 7.58 4.41
N VAL A 141 -7.30 7.31 4.53
CA VAL A 141 -6.27 7.78 3.62
C VAL A 141 -5.95 6.66 2.64
N VAL A 142 -6.03 6.97 1.36
CA VAL A 142 -5.74 6.05 0.25
C VAL A 142 -4.50 6.55 -0.49
N ASP A 143 -3.58 5.64 -0.75
CA ASP A 143 -2.28 5.90 -1.35
C ASP A 143 -2.03 4.90 -2.48
N GLU A 144 -2.33 5.32 -3.71
CA GLU A 144 -1.99 4.56 -4.91
C GLU A 144 -0.71 5.15 -5.53
N SER A 145 0.37 4.37 -5.52
CA SER A 145 1.57 4.63 -6.32
C SER A 145 2.36 5.93 -6.04
N ASN A 146 2.20 6.54 -4.86
CA ASN A 146 2.93 7.74 -4.42
C ASN A 146 2.70 9.01 -5.26
N GLU A 147 1.63 9.09 -6.05
CA GLU A 147 1.30 10.32 -6.79
C GLU A 147 0.54 11.31 -5.91
N GLU A 148 -0.72 10.99 -5.60
CA GLU A 148 -1.60 11.80 -4.77
C GLU A 148 -2.31 10.90 -3.75
N LYS A 149 -2.26 11.29 -2.47
CA LYS A 149 -3.06 10.66 -1.42
C LYS A 149 -4.47 11.25 -1.42
N PHE A 150 -5.47 10.38 -1.38
CA PHE A 150 -6.86 10.76 -1.17
C PHE A 150 -7.23 10.60 0.31
N VAL A 151 -8.15 11.44 0.80
CA VAL A 151 -8.62 11.39 2.18
C VAL A 151 -10.12 11.54 2.23
N PHE A 152 -10.79 10.68 2.98
CA PHE A 152 -12.24 10.69 3.17
C PHE A 152 -12.60 10.55 4.66
N ASP A 153 -13.65 11.24 5.09
CA ASP A 153 -14.31 11.00 6.39
C ASP A 153 -15.34 9.88 6.20
N VAL A 154 -15.05 8.70 6.73
CA VAL A 154 -15.91 7.52 6.53
C VAL A 154 -16.18 6.79 7.84
N PRO A 155 -17.33 6.09 7.95
CA PRO A 155 -17.55 5.16 9.04
C PRO A 155 -16.52 4.03 9.00
N VAL A 156 -15.95 3.68 10.15
CA VAL A 156 -14.94 2.59 10.22
C VAL A 156 -15.47 1.26 9.70
N GLN A 157 -16.78 1.02 9.84
CA GLN A 157 -17.44 -0.20 9.35
C GLN A 157 -17.54 -0.27 7.82
N ALA A 158 -17.45 0.86 7.11
CA ALA A 158 -17.56 0.88 5.65
C ALA A 158 -16.24 0.53 4.94
N ILE A 159 -15.10 0.68 5.63
CA ILE A 159 -13.77 0.58 5.03
C ILE A 159 -13.54 -0.78 4.35
N ALA A 160 -13.98 -1.86 4.99
CA ALA A 160 -13.78 -3.19 4.43
C ALA A 160 -14.51 -3.39 3.10
N GLU A 161 -15.73 -2.86 2.97
CA GLU A 161 -16.49 -2.92 1.71
C GLU A 161 -15.92 -1.96 0.66
N ILE A 162 -15.38 -0.80 1.05
CA ILE A 162 -14.70 0.10 0.11
C ILE A 162 -13.48 -0.59 -0.50
N ILE A 163 -12.59 -1.15 0.34
CA ILE A 163 -11.35 -1.79 -0.12
C ILE A 163 -11.64 -2.98 -1.04
N LYS A 164 -12.65 -3.79 -0.69
CA LYS A 164 -13.06 -4.98 -1.45
C LYS A 164 -13.56 -4.67 -2.87
N GLU A 165 -14.11 -3.49 -3.08
CA GLU A 165 -14.65 -3.05 -4.38
C GLU A 165 -13.60 -2.43 -5.30
N CYS A 166 -12.36 -2.39 -4.85
CA CYS A 166 -11.27 -1.73 -5.55
C CYS A 166 -10.10 -2.67 -5.86
N ARG A 167 -9.23 -2.23 -6.76
CA ARG A 167 -7.89 -2.79 -6.99
C ARG A 167 -7.04 -2.67 -5.73
N TYR A 168 -5.90 -3.37 -5.67
CA TYR A 168 -4.99 -3.26 -4.55
C TYR A 168 -4.35 -1.86 -4.46
N PHE A 169 -4.41 -1.25 -3.27
CA PHE A 169 -3.78 0.03 -2.94
C PHE A 169 -3.31 0.03 -1.49
N GLU A 170 -2.44 0.97 -1.12
CA GLU A 170 -2.06 1.17 0.28
C GLU A 170 -3.04 2.10 0.98
N TYR A 171 -3.30 1.84 2.25
CA TYR A 171 -4.27 2.61 3.01
C TYR A 171 -3.86 2.83 4.47
N TYR A 172 -4.42 3.89 5.03
CA TYR A 172 -4.25 4.23 6.44
C TYR A 172 -5.60 4.64 7.01
N VAL A 173 -5.95 4.07 8.16
CA VAL A 173 -7.17 4.40 8.90
C VAL A 173 -6.77 5.16 10.15
N VAL A 174 -7.18 6.42 10.25
CA VAL A 174 -6.68 7.33 11.27
C VAL A 174 -7.83 7.90 12.08
N ALA A 175 -7.68 7.89 13.41
CA ALA A 175 -8.63 8.55 14.30
C ALA A 175 -8.70 10.05 14.01
N HIS A 176 -9.88 10.68 14.10
CA HIS A 176 -10.02 12.12 13.91
C HIS A 176 -9.21 12.97 14.89
N ASP A 177 -9.05 12.48 16.12
CA ASP A 177 -8.24 13.10 17.16
C ASP A 177 -6.75 12.77 17.06
N LEU A 178 -6.35 11.95 16.06
CA LEU A 178 -5.00 11.46 15.84
C LEU A 178 -4.44 10.63 17.02
N SER A 179 -5.32 10.03 17.83
CA SER A 179 -4.89 9.15 18.94
C SER A 179 -4.34 7.80 18.46
N TRP A 180 -4.71 7.35 17.26
CA TRP A 180 -4.23 6.10 16.68
C TRP A 180 -4.31 6.06 15.15
N LEU A 181 -3.55 5.13 14.56
CA LEU A 181 -3.50 4.82 13.14
C LEU A 181 -3.44 3.30 12.92
N ILE A 182 -4.19 2.78 11.95
CA ILE A 182 -4.08 1.41 11.42
C ILE A 182 -3.54 1.47 9.99
N ALA A 183 -2.65 0.56 9.65
CA ALA A 183 -2.16 0.32 8.29
C ALA A 183 -2.08 -1.18 8.01
N GLU A 184 -1.99 -1.56 6.74
CA GLU A 184 -1.64 -2.93 6.31
C GLU A 184 -0.26 -2.90 5.64
N ASN A 185 0.60 -3.88 5.94
CA ASN A 185 1.91 -4.00 5.31
C ASN A 185 1.87 -4.89 4.06
N ASP A 186 3.02 -5.06 3.39
CA ASP A 186 3.17 -5.90 2.20
C ASP A 186 3.05 -7.41 2.45
N HIS A 187 2.91 -7.82 3.71
CA HIS A 187 2.62 -9.19 4.11
C HIS A 187 1.14 -9.43 4.44
N GLY A 188 0.30 -8.38 4.39
CA GLY A 188 -1.11 -8.45 4.76
C GLY A 188 -1.36 -8.33 6.28
N ASP A 189 -0.35 -8.06 7.09
CA ASP A 189 -0.51 -7.86 8.53
C ASP A 189 -1.07 -6.46 8.84
N LEU A 190 -1.97 -6.37 9.81
CA LEU A 190 -2.42 -5.09 10.33
C LEU A 190 -1.45 -4.55 11.37
N LEU A 191 -1.06 -3.29 11.19
CA LEU A 191 -0.21 -2.51 12.06
C LEU A 191 -1.05 -1.48 12.80
N PHE A 192 -1.06 -1.54 14.13
CA PHE A 192 -1.76 -0.60 14.99
C PHE A 192 -0.78 0.28 15.75
N VAL A 193 -0.85 1.59 15.53
CA VAL A 193 -0.02 2.60 16.19
C VAL A 193 -0.93 3.45 17.07
N THR A 194 -0.61 3.53 18.36
CA THR A 194 -1.25 4.47 19.29
C THR A 194 -0.27 5.58 19.62
N GLU A 195 -0.75 6.82 19.70
CA GLU A 195 0.05 7.88 20.30
C GLU A 195 0.40 7.48 21.74
N LEU A 196 1.68 7.56 22.10
CA LEU A 196 2.11 7.43 23.49
C LEU A 196 1.64 8.71 24.21
N GLN A 197 0.74 8.55 25.19
CA GLN A 197 0.47 9.59 26.18
C GLN A 197 1.73 9.95 26.97
#